data_AF-A0A9E3XX09-F1
#
_entry.id   AF-A0A9E3XX09-F1
#
_cell.length_a   1.000
_cell.length_b   1.000
_cell.length_c   1.000
_cell.angle_alpha   90.00
_cell.angle_beta   90.00
_cell.angle_gamma   90.00
#
_symmetry.space_group_name_H-M   'P 1'
#
loop_
_entity.id
_entity.type
_entity.pdbx_description
1 polymer ?
#
loop_
_entity_poly.entity_id
_entity_poly.type
_entity_poly.pdbx_seq_one_letter_code
_entity_poly.pdbx_strand_id
1 'polypeptide(L)'
;ATALTGHVFTELAGLVVDAGLVDTLRGGPFTVFAPTDDAFDKIPVPMLHMVQDFDGNGDGTPDLLATVLTHHVLAGNYAPEDLVAGEYETVAGTTLTITEVDGMKYVDGAPIGAAVQATNGYVYVMNDVLVPAIGDIPTIATTFTCCFETLVALLVQADLVDALTAEGPFTVFAPMDAAFGKLDEA
;
A
#
# COMPACT_ATOMS: atom_id res chain seq x y z
N ALA A 1 26.79 -2.91 -1.45
CA ALA A 1 25.98 -2.46 -0.30
C ALA A 1 25.98 -0.94 -0.20
N THR A 2 25.48 -0.23 -1.24
CA THR A 2 25.77 1.21 -1.41
C THR A 2 24.56 2.05 -1.87
N ALA A 3 23.34 1.51 -1.93
CA ALA A 3 22.20 2.28 -2.49
C ALA A 3 21.17 2.80 -1.46
N LEU A 4 21.26 2.43 -0.18
CA LEU A 4 20.23 2.76 0.82
C LEU A 4 20.69 3.76 1.90
N THR A 5 21.91 4.32 1.79
CA THR A 5 22.44 5.30 2.76
C THR A 5 22.08 6.74 2.35
N GLY A 6 20.83 6.94 1.94
CA GLY A 6 20.24 8.27 1.78
C GLY A 6 19.10 8.37 2.78
N HIS A 7 19.03 9.48 3.50
CA HIS A 7 18.01 9.83 4.50
C HIS A 7 16.58 9.95 3.93
N VAL A 8 16.24 9.21 2.88
CA VAL A 8 15.00 9.28 2.11
C VAL A 8 14.20 7.96 2.11
N PHE A 9 14.75 6.89 2.70
CA PHE A 9 14.07 5.59 2.86
C PHE A 9 14.11 5.12 4.32
N THR A 10 14.20 6.06 5.27
CA THR A 10 14.40 5.71 6.67
C THR A 10 13.15 5.04 7.24
N GLU A 11 11.97 5.52 6.84
CA GLU A 11 10.70 4.93 7.27
C GLU A 11 10.48 3.55 6.68
N LEU A 12 10.67 3.42 5.36
CA LEU A 12 10.57 2.14 4.66
C LEU A 12 11.54 1.09 5.25
N ALA A 13 12.78 1.49 5.55
CA ALA A 13 13.76 0.59 6.15
C ALA A 13 13.33 0.13 7.55
N GLY A 14 12.75 1.02 8.36
CA GLY A 14 12.18 0.67 9.67
C GLY A 14 11.07 -0.37 9.52
N LEU A 15 10.11 -0.10 8.64
CA LEU A 15 8.97 -0.98 8.36
C LEU A 15 9.41 -2.38 7.88
N VAL A 16 10.39 -2.46 6.99
CA VAL A 16 10.92 -3.74 6.48
C VAL A 16 11.61 -4.55 7.58
N VAL A 17 12.28 -3.87 8.52
CA VAL A 17 12.90 -4.52 9.69
C VAL A 17 11.82 -5.01 10.65
N ASP A 18 10.82 -4.18 10.95
CA ASP A 18 9.71 -4.53 11.83
C ASP A 18 8.89 -5.72 11.29
N ALA A 19 8.66 -5.75 9.97
CA ALA A 19 7.98 -6.85 9.30
C ALA A 19 8.87 -8.09 9.07
N GLY A 20 10.15 -8.08 9.47
CA GLY A 20 11.06 -9.21 9.32
C GLY A 20 11.36 -9.62 7.87
N LEU A 21 11.09 -8.74 6.89
CA LEU A 21 11.19 -9.04 5.46
C LEU A 21 12.61 -8.89 4.89
N VAL A 22 13.56 -8.45 5.72
CA VAL A 22 14.96 -8.22 5.32
C VAL A 22 15.58 -9.46 4.68
N ASP A 23 15.40 -10.64 5.28
CA ASP A 23 15.99 -11.87 4.76
C ASP A 23 15.33 -12.34 3.46
N THR A 24 14.00 -12.15 3.34
CA THR A 24 13.24 -12.42 2.12
C THR A 24 13.73 -11.57 0.95
N LEU A 25 13.89 -10.26 1.18
CA LEU A 25 14.34 -9.31 0.14
C LEU A 25 15.79 -9.54 -0.30
N ARG A 26 16.60 -10.26 0.48
CA ARG A 26 17.98 -10.63 0.12
C ARG A 26 18.07 -11.89 -0.72
N GLY A 27 16.99 -12.68 -0.80
CA GLY A 27 17.03 -14.05 -1.33
C GLY A 27 17.02 -14.21 -2.85
N GLY A 28 16.63 -13.19 -3.63
CA GLY A 28 16.43 -13.36 -5.07
C GLY A 28 16.44 -12.06 -5.87
N PRO A 29 16.32 -12.15 -7.21
CA PRO A 29 16.09 -11.00 -8.06
C PRO A 29 14.71 -10.41 -7.76
N PHE A 30 14.69 -9.25 -7.12
CA PHE A 30 13.46 -8.54 -6.80
C PHE A 30 13.44 -7.17 -7.43
N THR A 31 12.25 -6.77 -7.87
CA THR A 31 11.98 -5.40 -8.27
C THR A 31 11.18 -4.76 -7.16
N VAL A 32 11.79 -3.79 -6.48
CA VAL A 32 11.21 -3.12 -5.31
C VAL A 32 10.76 -1.73 -5.70
N PHE A 33 9.49 -1.42 -5.49
CA PHE A 33 8.97 -0.06 -5.56
C PHE A 33 9.16 0.58 -4.17
N ALA A 34 10.13 1.47 -4.05
CA ALA A 34 10.49 2.09 -2.78
C ALA A 34 9.85 3.48 -2.67
N PRO A 35 8.81 3.66 -1.83
CA PRO A 35 8.31 4.98 -1.49
C PRO A 35 9.39 5.80 -0.76
N THR A 36 9.50 7.08 -1.12
CA THR A 36 10.33 8.04 -0.39
C THR A 36 9.69 8.45 0.93
N ASP A 37 10.47 8.96 1.88
CA ASP A 37 9.94 9.52 3.14
C ASP A 37 8.88 10.62 2.88
N ASP A 38 9.02 11.44 1.81
CA ASP A 38 7.98 12.39 1.36
C ASP A 38 6.64 11.73 0.96
N ALA A 39 6.67 10.47 0.54
CA ALA A 39 5.47 9.71 0.20
C ALA A 39 4.72 9.32 1.47
N PHE A 40 5.46 8.92 2.51
CA PHE A 40 4.91 8.61 3.83
C PHE A 40 4.36 9.86 4.51
N ASP A 41 5.01 11.02 4.35
CA ASP A 41 4.51 12.30 4.86
C ASP A 41 3.15 12.70 4.27
N LYS A 42 2.80 12.23 3.06
CA LYS A 42 1.47 12.42 2.46
C LYS A 42 0.42 11.50 3.06
N ILE A 43 0.83 10.38 3.65
CA ILE A 43 -0.08 9.45 4.28
C ILE A 43 -0.46 10.04 5.64
N PRO A 44 -1.76 10.15 5.94
CA PRO A 44 -2.18 10.54 7.27
C PRO A 44 -1.56 9.58 8.30
N VAL A 45 -0.89 10.12 9.32
CA VAL A 45 -0.31 9.35 10.44
C VAL A 45 -1.27 8.29 11.01
N PRO A 46 -2.60 8.52 11.14
CA PRO A 46 -3.53 7.47 11.57
C PRO A 46 -3.51 6.24 10.66
N MET A 47 -3.37 6.42 9.35
CA MET A 47 -3.32 5.33 8.37
C MET A 47 -1.97 4.60 8.43
N LEU A 48 -0.87 5.30 8.71
CA LEU A 48 0.43 4.67 8.91
C LEU A 48 0.48 3.85 10.20
N HIS A 49 0.02 4.43 11.31
CA HIS A 49 -0.16 3.71 12.57
C HIS A 49 -1.09 2.52 12.38
N MET A 50 -2.13 2.66 11.57
CA MET A 50 -3.04 1.57 11.28
C MET A 50 -2.40 0.44 10.47
N VAL A 51 -1.56 0.73 9.48
CA VAL A 51 -0.79 -0.32 8.77
C VAL A 51 0.23 -1.00 9.71
N GLN A 52 0.82 -0.24 10.65
CA GLN A 52 1.83 -0.72 11.60
C GLN A 52 1.23 -1.49 12.80
N ASP A 53 0.06 -1.09 13.28
CA ASP A 53 -0.58 -1.59 14.50
C ASP A 53 -1.61 -2.70 14.19
N PHE A 54 -1.91 -2.94 12.89
CA PHE A 54 -2.71 -4.09 12.45
C PHE A 54 -1.87 -5.37 12.50
N ASP A 55 -1.71 -5.91 13.72
CA ASP A 55 -0.96 -7.13 14.05
C ASP A 55 -1.62 -8.46 13.59
N GLY A 56 -2.58 -8.37 12.67
CA GLY A 56 -3.31 -9.55 12.21
C GLY A 56 -4.00 -10.29 13.36
N ASN A 57 -4.71 -9.58 14.24
CA ASN A 57 -5.64 -10.15 15.23
C ASN A 57 -5.04 -11.25 16.16
N GLY A 58 -3.72 -11.41 16.23
CA GLY A 58 -3.06 -12.56 16.84
C GLY A 58 -3.44 -13.94 16.27
N ASP A 59 -4.01 -14.01 15.05
CA ASP A 59 -4.56 -15.24 14.45
C ASP A 59 -3.68 -15.88 13.36
N GLY A 60 -2.56 -15.24 13.01
CA GLY A 60 -1.62 -15.74 12.00
C GLY A 60 -1.95 -15.29 10.57
N THR A 61 -2.84 -14.31 10.39
CA THR A 61 -2.91 -13.55 9.13
C THR A 61 -1.62 -12.73 8.93
N PRO A 62 -1.10 -12.63 7.70
CA PRO A 62 0.10 -11.83 7.45
C PRO A 62 -0.16 -10.39 7.87
N ASP A 63 0.75 -9.81 8.66
CA ASP A 63 0.70 -8.40 9.06
C ASP A 63 0.31 -7.55 7.84
N LEU A 64 -0.66 -6.65 7.99
CA LEU A 64 -1.06 -5.75 6.90
C LEU A 64 0.19 -5.01 6.37
N LEU A 65 1.10 -4.67 7.28
CA LEU A 65 2.42 -4.15 6.97
C LEU A 65 3.22 -5.07 6.03
N ALA A 66 3.35 -6.35 6.37
CA ALA A 66 4.08 -7.31 5.54
C ALA A 66 3.42 -7.46 4.15
N THR A 67 2.09 -7.45 4.08
CA THR A 67 1.33 -7.49 2.82
C THR A 67 1.57 -6.23 1.98
N VAL A 68 1.50 -5.05 2.59
CA VAL A 68 1.80 -3.76 1.92
C VAL A 68 3.24 -3.77 1.42
N LEU A 69 4.22 -4.15 2.25
CA LEU A 69 5.62 -4.18 1.88
C LEU A 69 5.92 -5.21 0.79
N THR A 70 5.29 -6.38 0.82
CA THR A 70 5.44 -7.41 -0.23
C THR A 70 4.67 -7.09 -1.49
N HIS A 71 3.64 -6.24 -1.43
CA HIS A 71 2.95 -5.70 -2.59
C HIS A 71 3.82 -4.71 -3.37
N HIS A 72 4.70 -3.98 -2.68
CA HIS A 72 5.73 -3.16 -3.32
C HIS A 72 6.85 -3.98 -3.99
N VAL A 73 6.82 -5.31 -3.90
CA VAL A 73 7.90 -6.18 -4.36
C VAL A 73 7.36 -7.12 -5.43
N LEU A 74 7.96 -7.05 -6.61
CA LEU A 74 7.73 -8.03 -7.67
C LEU A 74 8.81 -9.11 -7.62
N ALA A 75 8.38 -10.35 -7.76
CA ALA A 75 9.28 -11.48 -7.99
C ALA A 75 9.81 -11.39 -9.42
N GLY A 76 11.08 -11.00 -9.58
CA GLY A 76 11.70 -10.83 -10.89
C GLY A 76 12.61 -9.61 -10.98
N ASN A 77 13.51 -9.65 -11.94
CA ASN A 77 14.40 -8.54 -12.28
C ASN A 77 13.83 -7.79 -13.48
N TYR A 78 13.02 -6.77 -13.25
CA TYR A 78 12.44 -5.94 -14.31
C TYR A 78 13.25 -4.67 -14.47
N ALA A 79 14.11 -4.64 -15.49
CA ALA A 79 14.76 -3.41 -15.91
C ALA A 79 13.71 -2.42 -16.44
N PRO A 80 14.01 -1.11 -16.51
CA PRO A 80 13.09 -0.12 -17.06
C PRO A 80 12.62 -0.44 -18.48
N GLU A 81 13.43 -1.19 -19.23
CA GLU A 81 13.14 -1.63 -20.59
C GLU A 81 12.16 -2.82 -20.62
N ASP A 82 12.21 -3.68 -19.60
CA ASP A 82 11.42 -4.90 -19.46
C ASP A 82 10.09 -4.68 -18.73
N LEU A 83 9.98 -3.58 -17.97
CA LEU A 83 8.78 -3.21 -17.24
C LEU A 83 7.73 -2.60 -18.18
N VAL A 84 7.02 -3.44 -18.93
CA VAL A 84 5.97 -3.01 -19.88
C VAL A 84 4.63 -2.79 -19.18
N ALA A 85 3.69 -2.09 -19.84
CA ALA A 85 2.34 -1.98 -19.33
C ALA A 85 1.64 -3.36 -19.31
N GLY A 86 1.03 -3.71 -18.18
CA GLY A 86 0.44 -5.03 -17.96
C GLY A 86 0.20 -5.31 -16.47
N GLU A 87 -0.35 -6.48 -16.19
CA GLU A 87 -0.58 -6.98 -14.84
C GLU A 87 0.59 -7.84 -14.38
N TYR A 88 1.04 -7.63 -13.14
CA TYR A 88 2.17 -8.31 -12.52
C TYR A 88 1.77 -8.90 -11.17
N GLU A 89 2.21 -10.12 -10.89
CA GLU A 89 2.02 -10.74 -9.58
C GLU A 89 3.11 -10.27 -8.60
N THR A 90 2.69 -9.75 -7.45
CA THR A 90 3.58 -9.33 -6.37
C THR A 90 3.95 -10.50 -5.48
N VAL A 91 4.98 -10.31 -4.64
CA VAL A 91 5.36 -11.30 -3.62
C VAL A 91 4.24 -11.46 -2.58
N ALA A 92 3.37 -10.46 -2.41
CA ALA A 92 2.17 -10.58 -1.57
C ALA A 92 1.10 -11.52 -2.15
N GLY A 93 1.25 -11.99 -3.40
CA GLY A 93 0.21 -12.73 -4.12
C GLY A 93 -0.94 -11.84 -4.62
N THR A 94 -0.76 -10.53 -4.57
CA THR A 94 -1.71 -9.54 -5.11
C THR A 94 -1.25 -9.07 -6.50
N THR A 95 -2.18 -8.58 -7.31
CA THR A 95 -1.88 -8.11 -8.67
C THR A 95 -1.59 -6.61 -8.66
N LEU A 96 -0.46 -6.22 -9.25
CA LEU A 96 -0.09 -4.84 -9.54
C LEU A 96 -0.34 -4.55 -11.02
N THR A 97 -0.92 -3.40 -11.33
CA THR A 97 -1.14 -2.96 -12.70
C THR A 97 -0.13 -1.87 -13.08
N ILE A 98 0.69 -2.15 -14.08
CA ILE A 98 1.57 -1.16 -14.68
C ILE A 98 0.87 -0.55 -15.90
N THR A 99 0.78 0.77 -15.93
CA THR A 99 0.29 1.54 -17.08
C THR A 99 1.34 2.52 -17.55
N GLU A 100 1.32 2.84 -18.84
CA GLU A 100 2.21 3.84 -19.41
C GLU A 100 1.36 4.93 -20.06
N VAL A 101 1.53 6.18 -19.59
CA VAL A 101 0.82 7.35 -20.10
C VAL A 101 1.86 8.41 -20.44
N ASP A 102 1.87 8.88 -21.69
CA ASP A 102 2.81 9.89 -22.20
C ASP A 102 4.30 9.56 -21.96
N GLY A 103 4.65 8.26 -21.97
CA GLY A 103 6.01 7.78 -21.72
C GLY A 103 6.43 7.77 -20.24
N MET A 104 5.51 8.11 -19.32
CA MET A 104 5.67 7.91 -17.88
C MET A 104 4.97 6.63 -17.45
N LYS A 105 5.62 5.86 -16.58
CA LYS A 105 5.08 4.60 -16.05
C LYS A 105 4.40 4.85 -14.73
N TYR A 106 3.27 4.19 -14.54
CA TYR A 106 2.44 4.25 -13.34
C TYR A 106 2.21 2.83 -12.84
N VAL A 107 2.33 2.63 -11.54
CA VAL A 107 2.05 1.39 -10.83
C VAL A 107 0.83 1.61 -9.97
N ASP A 108 -0.27 0.90 -10.24
CA ASP A 108 -1.59 1.14 -9.62
C ASP A 108 -2.03 2.61 -9.65
N GLY A 109 -1.67 3.32 -10.72
CA GLY A 109 -1.97 4.75 -10.90
C GLY A 109 -0.99 5.70 -10.19
N ALA A 110 -0.04 5.18 -9.40
CA ALA A 110 1.03 5.98 -8.80
C ALA A 110 2.22 6.13 -9.75
N PRO A 111 2.76 7.34 -9.98
CA PRO A 111 3.88 7.55 -10.88
C PRO A 111 5.17 6.91 -10.35
N ILE A 112 5.84 6.14 -11.22
CA ILE A 112 7.12 5.51 -10.92
C ILE A 112 8.25 6.44 -11.33
N GLY A 113 9.20 6.67 -10.42
CA GLY A 113 10.39 7.46 -10.69
C GLY A 113 11.54 6.65 -11.27
N ALA A 114 12.76 7.12 -11.00
CA ALA A 114 13.96 6.51 -11.53
C ALA A 114 14.21 5.10 -10.95
N ALA A 115 14.66 4.20 -11.81
CA ALA A 115 15.13 2.89 -11.39
C ALA A 115 16.61 2.94 -11.00
N VAL A 116 16.92 2.35 -9.85
CA VAL A 116 18.26 2.18 -9.32
C VAL A 116 18.62 0.71 -9.38
N GLN A 117 19.72 0.38 -10.06
CA GLN A 117 20.20 -0.99 -10.13
C GLN A 117 20.74 -1.41 -8.75
N ALA A 118 20.12 -2.42 -8.16
CA ALA A 118 20.59 -3.07 -6.94
C ALA A 118 21.40 -4.32 -7.27
N THR A 119 22.06 -4.88 -6.26
CA THR A 119 22.87 -6.11 -6.40
C THR A 119 22.00 -7.35 -6.63
N ASN A 120 20.74 -7.27 -6.22
CA ASN A 120 19.72 -8.31 -6.22
C ASN A 120 18.46 -7.87 -6.98
N GLY A 121 18.58 -6.94 -7.95
CA GLY A 121 17.46 -6.54 -8.81
C GLY A 121 17.41 -5.04 -9.09
N TYR A 122 16.22 -4.45 -9.12
CA TYR A 122 16.00 -3.01 -9.34
C TYR A 122 15.16 -2.40 -8.23
N VAL A 123 15.47 -1.16 -7.88
CA VAL A 123 14.68 -0.35 -6.93
C VAL A 123 14.13 0.84 -7.69
N TYR A 124 12.81 0.94 -7.80
CA TYR A 124 12.14 2.07 -8.40
C TYR A 124 11.73 3.03 -7.31
N VAL A 125 12.26 4.25 -7.35
CA VAL A 125 11.92 5.29 -6.37
C VAL A 125 10.58 5.90 -6.74
N MET A 126 9.64 5.96 -5.81
CA MET A 126 8.33 6.58 -6.04
C MET A 126 7.93 7.50 -4.88
N ASN A 127 7.04 8.44 -5.17
CA ASN A 127 6.56 9.42 -4.20
C ASN A 127 5.10 9.15 -3.77
N ASP A 128 4.74 7.86 -3.74
CA ASP A 128 3.45 7.33 -3.33
C ASP A 128 3.64 5.93 -2.71
N VAL A 129 2.70 5.48 -1.89
CA VAL A 129 2.75 4.14 -1.27
C VAL A 129 1.64 3.27 -1.86
N LEU A 130 2.04 2.10 -2.32
CA LEU A 130 1.17 1.09 -2.89
C LEU A 130 0.43 0.35 -1.80
N VAL A 131 -0.87 0.60 -1.69
CA VAL A 131 -1.75 -0.14 -0.78
C VAL A 131 -2.52 -1.15 -1.61
N PRO A 132 -2.31 -2.46 -1.40
CA PRO A 132 -3.06 -3.48 -2.11
C PRO A 132 -4.55 -3.36 -1.80
N ALA A 133 -5.40 -3.66 -2.78
CA ALA A 133 -6.83 -3.82 -2.55
C ALA A 133 -7.07 -5.04 -1.65
N ILE A 134 -7.28 -4.80 -0.36
CA ILE A 134 -7.52 -5.82 0.68
C ILE A 134 -8.98 -6.32 0.75
N GLY A 135 -9.79 -6.05 -0.27
CA GLY A 135 -11.19 -6.51 -0.38
C GLY A 135 -12.16 -5.41 -0.81
N ASP A 136 -13.45 -5.72 -0.76
CA ASP A 136 -14.52 -4.77 -1.09
C ASP A 136 -14.57 -3.61 -0.09
N ILE A 137 -15.15 -2.48 -0.49
CA ILE A 137 -15.34 -1.30 0.37
C ILE A 137 -15.93 -1.64 1.75
N PRO A 138 -16.98 -2.46 1.88
CA PRO A 138 -17.48 -2.89 3.19
C PRO A 138 -16.50 -3.78 3.95
N THR A 139 -15.71 -4.62 3.28
CA THR A 139 -14.63 -5.41 3.91
C THR A 139 -13.56 -4.48 4.45
N ILE A 140 -13.13 -3.47 3.71
CA ILE A 140 -12.21 -2.43 4.18
C ILE A 140 -12.79 -1.74 5.41
N ALA A 141 -14.03 -1.27 5.35
CA ALA A 141 -14.66 -0.57 6.46
C ALA A 141 -14.85 -1.45 7.72
N THR A 142 -15.09 -2.76 7.55
CA THR A 142 -15.28 -3.72 8.66
C THR A 142 -13.98 -4.35 9.15
N THR A 143 -12.93 -4.43 8.33
CA THR A 143 -11.57 -4.76 8.76
C THR A 143 -11.01 -3.62 9.62
N PHE A 144 -11.43 -2.39 9.33
CA PHE A 144 -10.95 -1.18 9.95
C PHE A 144 -11.91 -0.59 10.99
N THR A 145 -12.43 -1.46 11.86
CA THR A 145 -13.43 -1.09 12.89
C THR A 145 -12.96 -0.01 13.85
N CYS A 146 -11.65 0.12 14.10
CA CYS A 146 -11.12 1.05 15.09
C CYS A 146 -11.19 2.53 14.69
N CYS A 147 -11.45 2.86 13.42
CA CYS A 147 -11.38 4.23 12.89
C CYS A 147 -12.56 4.65 11.98
N PHE A 148 -13.38 3.70 11.54
CA PHE A 148 -14.54 3.92 10.68
C PHE A 148 -15.85 3.41 11.31
N GLU A 149 -15.87 3.25 12.64
CA GLU A 149 -17.02 2.65 13.34
C GLU A 149 -18.29 3.50 13.11
N THR A 150 -18.15 4.82 13.12
CA THR A 150 -19.26 5.75 12.84
C THR A 150 -19.71 5.66 11.38
N LEU A 151 -18.76 5.53 10.45
CA LEU A 151 -19.07 5.41 9.03
C LEU A 151 -19.80 4.09 8.73
N VAL A 152 -19.35 2.97 9.30
CA VAL A 152 -20.01 1.66 9.18
C VAL A 152 -21.41 1.72 9.78
N ALA A 153 -21.57 2.34 10.96
CA ALA A 153 -22.87 2.52 11.58
C ALA A 153 -23.84 3.34 10.71
N LEU A 154 -23.34 4.39 10.03
CA LEU A 154 -24.13 5.20 9.11
C LEU A 154 -24.45 4.46 7.80
N LEU A 155 -23.51 3.69 7.27
CA LEU A 155 -23.70 2.87 6.07
C LEU A 155 -24.79 1.81 6.28
N VAL A 156 -24.79 1.16 7.45
CA VAL A 156 -25.83 0.20 7.84
C VAL A 156 -27.17 0.90 8.04
N GLN A 157 -27.20 2.08 8.68
CA GLN A 157 -28.44 2.85 8.84
C GLN A 157 -29.01 3.37 7.52
N ALA A 158 -28.15 3.73 6.58
CA ALA A 158 -28.54 4.27 5.29
C ALA A 158 -28.79 3.17 4.23
N ASP A 159 -28.62 1.89 4.58
CA ASP A 159 -28.80 0.73 3.70
C ASP A 159 -27.91 0.80 2.44
N LEU A 160 -26.73 1.42 2.56
CA LEU A 160 -25.76 1.57 1.47
C LEU A 160 -24.77 0.41 1.36
N VAL A 161 -24.80 -0.55 2.28
CA VAL A 161 -23.90 -1.70 2.27
C VAL A 161 -24.09 -2.52 0.99
N ASP A 162 -25.32 -2.88 0.65
CA ASP A 162 -25.62 -3.63 -0.58
C ASP A 162 -25.25 -2.85 -1.85
N ALA A 163 -25.42 -1.52 -1.82
CA ALA A 163 -25.04 -0.65 -2.94
C ALA A 163 -23.52 -0.59 -3.14
N LEU A 164 -22.74 -0.56 -2.06
CA LEU A 164 -21.27 -0.56 -2.09
C LEU A 164 -20.66 -1.95 -2.31
N THR A 165 -21.46 -3.00 -2.19
CA THR A 165 -21.09 -4.39 -2.52
C THR A 165 -21.41 -4.74 -3.98
N ALA A 166 -22.12 -3.87 -4.70
CA ALA A 166 -22.44 -4.08 -6.12
C ALA A 166 -21.18 -3.92 -7.00
N GLU A 167 -21.18 -4.53 -8.19
CA GLU A 167 -20.11 -4.32 -9.18
C GLU A 167 -20.19 -2.90 -9.77
N GLY A 168 -19.31 -2.01 -9.32
CA GLY A 168 -19.17 -0.67 -9.90
C GLY A 168 -17.90 0.05 -9.41
N PRO A 169 -17.33 0.97 -10.20
CA PRO A 169 -16.22 1.78 -9.71
C PRO A 169 -16.76 2.79 -8.70
N PHE A 170 -16.58 2.49 -7.42
CA PHE A 170 -16.96 3.39 -6.33
C PHE A 170 -15.72 4.10 -5.79
N THR A 171 -15.83 5.42 -5.64
CA THR A 171 -14.87 6.22 -4.88
C THR A 171 -15.57 6.73 -3.64
N VAL A 172 -15.35 6.07 -2.51
CA VAL A 172 -15.93 6.46 -1.23
C VAL A 172 -14.93 7.31 -0.46
N PHE A 173 -15.30 8.57 -0.21
CA PHE A 173 -14.60 9.40 0.74
C PHE A 173 -15.05 8.97 2.13
N ALA A 174 -14.25 8.13 2.79
CA ALA A 174 -14.49 7.63 4.13
C ALA A 174 -13.91 8.60 5.18
N PRO A 175 -14.70 9.49 5.79
CA PRO A 175 -14.24 10.28 6.94
C PRO A 175 -13.91 9.37 8.12
N MET A 176 -12.81 9.68 8.81
CA MET A 176 -12.46 9.05 10.08
C MET A 176 -13.44 9.46 11.18
N ASP A 177 -13.56 8.66 12.24
CA ASP A 177 -14.37 8.99 13.43
C ASP A 177 -13.99 10.35 14.04
N ALA A 178 -12.71 10.75 13.95
CA ALA A 178 -12.24 12.07 14.36
C ALA A 178 -12.87 13.24 13.56
N ALA A 179 -13.29 13.01 12.32
CA ALA A 179 -14.03 13.99 11.53
C ALA A 179 -15.50 14.09 11.96
N PHE A 180 -16.11 12.97 12.38
CA PHE A 180 -17.47 12.95 12.94
C PHE A 180 -17.54 13.62 14.32
N GLY A 181 -16.52 13.46 15.17
CA GLY A 181 -16.45 14.13 16.47
C GLY A 181 -16.47 15.66 16.37
N LYS A 182 -16.07 16.25 15.24
CA LYS A 182 -16.13 17.70 15.00
C LYS A 182 -17.52 18.21 14.59
N LEU A 183 -18.45 17.33 14.23
CA LEU A 183 -19.83 17.70 13.88
C LEU A 183 -20.72 17.86 15.11
N ASP A 184 -20.46 17.11 16.19
CA ASP A 184 -21.25 17.20 17.44
C ASP A 184 -21.00 18.50 18.22
N GLU A 185 -20.00 19.29 17.85
CA GLU A 185 -19.69 20.60 18.46
C GLU A 185 -20.28 21.81 17.70
N ALA A 186 -21.09 21.60 16.65
CA ALA A 186 -21.71 22.66 15.85
C ALA A 186 -23.20 22.88 16.17
#